data_AF-R5K5K8-F1
#
_entry.id   AF-R5K5K8-F1
#
_cell.length_a   1.000
_cell.length_b   1.000
_cell.length_c   1.000
_cell.angle_alpha   90.00
_cell.angle_beta   90.00
_cell.angle_gamma   90.00
#
_symmetry.space_group_name_H-M   'P 1'
#
loop_
_entity.id
_entity.type
_entity.pdbx_description
1 polymer ?
#
loop_
_entity_poly.entity_id
_entity_poly.type
_entity_poly.pdbx_seq_one_letter_code
_entity_poly.pdbx_strand_id
1 'polypeptide(L)'
;MTKVNQISREQFEVNKELKTIYGSYENYLAAQLKTQSIHTFAQTNPNKYTYNPAEAFFNMRMEAYDKHNAQSEALIANYKELEAQYEALLKQQNSISNSLMSKYQVSNKNDLLSSMTEKNSLYDQGLYNKTSNSVSEAYTKFIAALQTANYQTHRIV
;
A
#
# COMPACT_ATOMS: atom_id res chain seq x y z
N MET A 1 25.22 -35.28 -21.35
CA MET A 1 24.47 -34.03 -21.57
C MET A 1 23.19 -34.37 -22.29
N THR A 2 22.05 -34.30 -21.60
CA THR A 2 20.74 -34.59 -22.21
C THR A 2 20.34 -33.38 -23.05
N LYS A 3 20.40 -33.50 -24.38
CA LYS A 3 19.86 -32.49 -25.29
C LYS A 3 18.35 -32.40 -25.04
N VAL A 4 17.87 -31.23 -24.64
CA VAL A 4 16.43 -30.95 -24.63
C VAL A 4 15.99 -30.90 -26.09
N ASN A 5 15.31 -31.94 -26.56
CA ASN A 5 14.68 -31.95 -27.88
C ASN A 5 13.49 -30.97 -27.84
N GLN A 6 13.77 -29.69 -28.06
CA GLN A 6 12.73 -28.68 -28.28
C GLN A 6 12.09 -28.97 -29.64
N ILE A 7 10.83 -29.39 -29.62
CA ILE A 7 10.00 -29.50 -30.82
C ILE A 7 9.60 -28.09 -31.28
N SER A 8 9.40 -27.89 -32.58
CA SER A 8 8.97 -26.61 -33.13
C SER A 8 7.52 -26.26 -32.75
N ARG A 9 7.11 -25.01 -32.95
CA ARG A 9 5.72 -24.58 -32.70
C ARG A 9 4.73 -25.42 -33.51
N GLU A 10 5.05 -25.69 -34.77
CA GLU A 10 4.23 -26.50 -35.67
C GLU A 10 4.10 -27.94 -35.16
N GLN A 11 5.18 -28.49 -34.58
CA GLN A 11 5.17 -29.83 -33.98
C GLN A 11 4.39 -29.88 -32.67
N PHE A 12 4.39 -28.80 -31.88
CA PHE A 12 3.57 -28.67 -30.67
C PHE A 12 2.08 -28.58 -31.00
N GLU A 13 1.71 -27.80 -32.02
CA GLU A 13 0.31 -27.57 -32.37
C GLU A 13 -0.43 -28.85 -32.81
N VAL A 14 0.30 -29.83 -33.34
CA VAL A 14 -0.23 -31.16 -33.72
C VAL A 14 -0.13 -32.20 -32.61
N ASN A 15 0.55 -31.89 -31.49
CA ASN A 15 0.72 -32.81 -30.36
C ASN A 15 -0.38 -32.60 -29.30
N LYS A 16 -1.38 -33.48 -29.30
CA LYS A 16 -2.55 -33.40 -28.39
C LYS A 16 -2.17 -33.55 -26.91
N GLU A 17 -1.18 -34.38 -26.59
CA GLU A 17 -0.76 -34.61 -25.21
C GLU A 17 -0.09 -33.38 -24.62
N LEU A 18 0.85 -32.76 -25.36
CA LEU A 18 1.54 -31.55 -24.92
C LEU A 18 0.59 -30.35 -24.80
N LYS A 19 -0.38 -30.22 -25.70
CA LYS A 19 -1.42 -29.19 -25.59
C LYS A 19 -2.32 -29.40 -24.37
N THR A 20 -2.60 -30.64 -24.02
CA THR A 20 -3.38 -30.96 -22.81
C THR A 20 -2.61 -30.58 -21.54
N ILE A 21 -1.30 -30.82 -21.52
CA ILE A 21 -0.46 -30.56 -20.33
C ILE A 21 -0.13 -29.07 -20.17
N TYR A 22 0.20 -28.37 -21.27
CA TYR A 22 0.75 -27.01 -21.21
C TYR A 22 -0.20 -25.92 -21.72
N GLY A 23 -1.27 -26.27 -22.43
CA GLY A 23 -2.27 -25.36 -22.97
C GLY A 23 -1.81 -24.53 -24.18
N SER A 24 -0.59 -23.99 -24.13
CA SER A 24 0.02 -23.21 -25.22
C SER A 24 1.49 -23.55 -25.41
N TYR A 25 2.01 -23.20 -26.58
CA TYR A 25 3.42 -23.40 -26.91
C TYR A 25 4.32 -22.54 -26.02
N GLU A 26 3.90 -21.32 -25.68
CA GLU A 26 4.62 -20.40 -24.81
C GLU A 26 4.79 -20.98 -23.40
N ASN A 27 3.75 -21.62 -22.86
CA ASN A 27 3.79 -22.30 -21.56
C ASN A 27 4.68 -23.55 -21.58
N TYR A 28 4.62 -24.32 -22.68
CA TYR A 28 5.50 -25.46 -22.90
C TYR A 28 6.97 -25.02 -22.92
N LEU A 29 7.29 -23.96 -23.68
CA LEU A 29 8.64 -23.42 -23.77
C LEU A 29 9.15 -22.96 -22.39
N ALA A 30 8.32 -22.23 -21.64
CA ALA A 30 8.65 -21.79 -20.28
C ALA A 30 8.90 -22.97 -19.33
N ALA A 31 8.13 -24.04 -19.42
CA ALA A 31 8.34 -25.25 -18.63
C ALA A 31 9.65 -25.97 -19.00
N GLN A 32 9.97 -26.08 -20.29
CA GLN A 32 11.24 -26.66 -20.74
C GLN A 32 12.44 -25.83 -20.27
N LEU A 33 12.35 -24.50 -20.31
CA LEU A 33 13.39 -23.60 -19.81
C LEU A 33 13.65 -23.76 -18.30
N LYS A 34 12.61 -24.01 -17.49
CA LYS A 34 12.74 -24.29 -16.06
C LYS A 34 13.49 -25.60 -15.76
N THR A 35 13.46 -26.56 -16.67
CA THR A 35 14.17 -27.85 -16.51
C THR A 35 15.64 -27.80 -16.93
N GLN A 36 16.07 -26.73 -17.60
CA GLN A 36 17.48 -26.56 -17.95
C GLN A 36 18.28 -26.08 -16.73
N SER A 37 19.45 -26.69 -16.51
CA SER A 37 20.39 -26.16 -15.54
C SER A 37 20.86 -24.76 -15.99
N ILE A 38 21.12 -23.87 -15.03
CA ILE A 38 21.64 -22.52 -15.28
C ILE A 38 22.91 -22.57 -16.16
N HIS A 39 23.74 -23.61 -15.97
CA HIS A 39 24.95 -23.83 -16.76
C HIS A 39 24.67 -24.12 -18.24
N THR A 40 23.63 -24.90 -18.54
CA THR A 40 23.26 -25.23 -19.93
C THR A 40 22.61 -24.04 -20.62
N PHE A 41 21.70 -23.33 -19.95
CA PHE A 41 21.07 -22.11 -20.47
C PHE A 41 22.12 -21.04 -20.83
N ALA A 42 23.11 -20.81 -19.96
CA ALA A 42 24.17 -19.84 -20.20
C ALA A 42 25.10 -20.21 -21.38
N GLN A 43 25.27 -21.50 -21.68
CA GLN A 43 26.08 -21.97 -22.81
C GLN A 43 25.36 -21.88 -24.16
N THR A 44 24.03 -22.07 -24.17
CA THR A 44 23.23 -22.11 -25.40
C THR A 44 22.54 -20.79 -25.71
N ASN A 45 22.54 -19.82 -24.79
CA ASN A 45 21.97 -18.50 -25.05
C ASN A 45 22.85 -17.75 -26.09
N PRO A 46 22.31 -17.36 -27.26
CA PRO A 46 23.06 -16.60 -28.27
C PRO A 46 23.55 -15.23 -27.75
N ASN A 47 22.99 -14.75 -26.64
CA ASN A 47 23.38 -13.55 -25.91
C ASN A 47 24.33 -13.83 -24.72
N LYS A 48 25.03 -14.98 -24.70
CA LYS A 48 26.00 -15.38 -23.67
C LYS A 48 27.04 -14.31 -23.31
N TYR A 49 27.38 -13.42 -24.25
CA TYR A 49 28.36 -12.35 -24.05
C TYR A 49 27.74 -10.98 -23.75
N THR A 50 26.41 -10.86 -23.75
CA THR A 50 25.67 -9.62 -23.44
C THR A 50 24.84 -9.72 -22.16
N TYR A 51 24.61 -10.93 -21.62
CA TYR A 51 23.98 -11.12 -20.31
C TYR A 51 25.03 -11.05 -19.20
N ASN A 52 25.09 -9.92 -18.49
CA ASN A 52 25.89 -9.76 -17.27
C ASN A 52 25.00 -9.98 -16.03
N PRO A 53 25.11 -11.13 -15.34
CA PRO A 53 24.27 -11.42 -14.18
C PRO A 53 24.41 -10.38 -13.07
N ALA A 54 25.61 -9.83 -12.86
CA ALA A 54 25.84 -8.81 -11.84
C ALA A 54 25.09 -7.51 -12.14
N GLU A 55 25.06 -7.10 -13.41
CA GLU A 55 24.28 -5.95 -13.86
C GLU A 55 22.77 -6.20 -13.75
N ALA A 56 22.31 -7.41 -14.09
CA ALA A 56 20.91 -7.79 -13.91
C ALA A 56 20.47 -7.76 -12.43
N PHE A 57 21.29 -8.30 -11.52
CA PHE A 57 21.03 -8.25 -10.08
C PHE A 57 21.07 -6.81 -9.54
N PHE A 58 22.03 -5.99 -10.00
CA PHE A 58 22.12 -4.58 -9.63
C PHE A 58 20.88 -3.81 -10.07
N ASN A 59 20.48 -3.95 -11.34
CA ASN A 59 19.29 -3.28 -11.88
C ASN A 59 18.01 -3.71 -11.15
N MET A 60 17.86 -5.01 -10.87
CA MET A 60 16.72 -5.53 -10.10
C MET A 60 16.66 -4.93 -8.68
N ARG A 61 17.81 -4.80 -8.03
CA ARG A 61 17.92 -4.17 -6.70
C ARG A 61 17.64 -2.68 -6.76
N MET A 62 18.13 -1.97 -7.78
CA MET A 62 17.82 -0.55 -7.98
C MET A 62 16.34 -0.31 -8.24
N GLU A 63 15.70 -1.11 -9.09
CA GLU A 63 14.26 -1.03 -9.34
C GLU A 63 13.44 -1.28 -8.07
N ALA A 64 13.88 -2.21 -7.21
CA ALA A 64 13.25 -2.45 -5.91
C ALA A 64 13.38 -1.24 -4.97
N TYR A 65 14.55 -0.59 -4.94
CA TYR A 65 14.73 0.65 -4.17
C TYR A 65 13.89 1.81 -4.71
N ASP A 66 13.84 2.01 -6.02
CA ASP A 66 13.05 3.08 -6.61
C ASP A 66 11.55 2.90 -6.32
N LYS A 67 11.04 1.67 -6.45
CA LYS A 67 9.66 1.33 -6.06
C LYS A 67 9.41 1.59 -4.58
N HIS A 68 10.35 1.19 -3.72
CA HIS A 68 10.22 1.41 -2.29
C HIS A 68 10.21 2.89 -1.92
N ASN A 69 11.11 3.69 -2.50
CA ASN A 69 11.16 5.13 -2.29
C ASN A 69 9.86 5.80 -2.75
N ALA A 70 9.36 5.47 -3.94
CA ALA A 70 8.09 6.01 -4.43
C ALA A 70 6.91 5.67 -3.50
N GLN A 71 6.86 4.43 -2.99
CA GLN A 71 5.85 4.02 -2.01
C GLN A 71 5.98 4.78 -0.68
N SER A 72 7.21 4.95 -0.20
CA SER A 72 7.53 5.70 1.01
C SER A 72 7.07 7.16 0.89
N GLU A 73 7.40 7.84 -0.21
CA GLU A 73 6.99 9.22 -0.47
C GLU A 73 5.47 9.37 -0.54
N ALA A 74 4.77 8.43 -1.19
CA ALA A 74 3.31 8.44 -1.26
C ALA A 74 2.66 8.27 0.12
N LEU A 75 3.20 7.38 0.97
CA LEU A 75 2.73 7.21 2.35
C LEU A 75 3.02 8.44 3.21
N ILE A 76 4.16 9.09 3.00
CA ILE A 76 4.51 10.35 3.68
C ILE A 76 3.53 11.46 3.32
N ALA A 77 3.21 11.61 2.04
CA ALA A 77 2.22 12.58 1.59
C ALA A 77 0.83 12.30 2.18
N ASN A 78 0.42 11.02 2.23
CA ASN A 78 -0.87 10.61 2.77
C ASN A 78 -1.04 10.96 4.25
N TYR A 79 -0.09 10.59 5.12
CA TYR A 79 -0.26 10.87 6.55
C TYR A 79 -0.24 12.39 6.84
N LYS A 80 0.53 13.19 6.08
CA LYS A 80 0.56 14.65 6.21
C LYS A 80 -0.77 15.29 5.83
N GLU A 81 -1.42 14.77 4.80
CA GLU A 81 -2.76 15.21 4.44
C GLU A 81 -3.77 14.91 5.56
N LEU A 82 -3.72 13.69 6.12
CA LEU A 82 -4.58 13.28 7.22
C LEU A 82 -4.30 14.07 8.51
N GLU A 83 -3.03 14.42 8.78
CA GLU A 83 -2.64 15.31 9.87
C GLU A 83 -3.31 16.68 9.73
N ALA A 84 -3.22 17.29 8.55
CA ALA A 84 -3.85 18.58 8.27
C ALA A 84 -5.38 18.53 8.43
N GLN A 85 -6.02 17.45 7.96
CA GLN A 85 -7.46 17.24 8.13
C GLN A 85 -7.85 17.10 9.62
N TYR A 86 -7.10 16.31 10.38
CA TYR A 86 -7.30 16.15 11.82
C TYR A 86 -7.14 17.50 12.55
N GLU A 87 -6.08 18.27 12.26
CA GLU A 87 -5.87 19.57 12.88
C GLU A 87 -6.98 20.58 12.58
N ALA A 88 -7.48 20.58 11.34
CA ALA A 88 -8.59 21.45 10.94
C ALA A 88 -9.87 21.11 11.73
N LEU A 89 -10.20 19.82 11.84
CA LEU A 89 -11.35 19.36 12.62
C LEU A 89 -11.17 19.64 14.11
N LEU A 90 -9.95 19.49 14.66
CA LEU A 90 -9.66 19.79 16.05
C LEU A 90 -9.85 21.28 16.36
N LYS A 91 -9.38 22.17 15.47
CA LYS A 91 -9.61 23.62 15.55
C LYS A 91 -11.11 23.95 15.53
N GLN A 92 -11.86 23.32 14.62
CA GLN A 92 -13.31 23.49 14.55
C GLN A 92 -14.00 23.03 15.84
N GLN A 93 -13.63 21.86 16.37
CA GLN A 93 -14.22 21.31 17.60
C GLN A 93 -13.91 22.18 18.82
N ASN A 94 -12.69 22.74 18.90
CA ASN A 94 -12.33 23.67 19.96
C ASN A 94 -13.13 24.98 19.86
N SER A 95 -13.33 25.51 18.64
CA SER A 95 -14.16 26.70 18.43
C SER A 95 -15.62 26.47 18.86
N ILE A 96 -16.21 25.33 18.46
CA ILE A 96 -17.56 24.93 18.88
C ILE A 96 -17.63 24.75 20.39
N SER A 97 -16.67 24.05 20.98
CA SER A 97 -16.60 23.84 22.44
C SER A 97 -16.55 25.18 23.18
N ASN A 98 -15.73 26.13 22.73
CA ASN A 98 -15.62 27.46 23.35
C ASN A 98 -16.92 28.27 23.22
N SER A 99 -17.56 28.23 22.05
CA SER A 99 -18.85 28.90 21.82
C SER A 99 -19.94 28.33 22.73
N LEU A 100 -20.01 27.00 22.84
CA LEU A 100 -20.96 26.32 23.72
C LEU A 100 -20.63 26.58 25.19
N MET A 101 -19.37 26.51 25.61
CA MET A 101 -18.94 26.86 26.97
C MET A 101 -19.39 28.26 27.37
N SER A 102 -19.25 29.24 26.47
CA SER A 102 -19.75 30.61 26.67
C SER A 102 -21.28 30.65 26.78
N LYS A 103 -22.01 29.97 25.87
CA LYS A 103 -23.48 29.87 25.88
C LYS A 103 -24.03 29.27 27.19
N TYR A 104 -23.35 28.25 27.72
CA TYR A 104 -23.75 27.55 28.94
C TYR A 104 -23.13 28.12 30.22
N GLN A 105 -22.20 29.09 30.10
CA GLN A 105 -21.46 29.72 31.20
C GLN A 105 -20.67 28.72 32.04
N VAL A 106 -19.95 27.81 31.37
CA VAL A 106 -19.13 26.78 32.01
C VAL A 106 -17.66 26.89 31.60
N SER A 107 -16.77 26.43 32.48
CA SER A 107 -15.32 26.59 32.31
C SER A 107 -14.61 25.33 31.80
N ASN A 108 -15.28 24.18 31.73
CA ASN A 108 -14.69 22.94 31.25
C ASN A 108 -15.71 22.08 30.47
N LYS A 109 -15.19 21.05 29.78
CA LYS A 109 -15.98 20.18 28.90
C LYS A 109 -16.96 19.26 29.64
N ASN A 110 -16.61 18.81 30.85
CA ASN A 110 -17.47 17.92 31.62
C ASN A 110 -18.74 18.66 32.06
N ASP A 111 -18.58 19.89 32.54
CA ASP A 111 -19.69 20.76 32.93
C ASP A 111 -20.54 21.17 31.73
N LEU A 112 -19.93 21.27 30.54
CA LEU A 112 -20.65 21.56 29.30
C LEU A 112 -21.66 20.48 28.94
N LEU A 113 -21.24 19.20 28.95
CA LEU A 113 -22.13 18.07 28.68
C LEU A 113 -23.27 17.98 29.69
N SER A 114 -22.97 18.15 30.98
CA SER A 114 -23.98 18.19 32.04
C SER A 114 -24.97 19.34 31.81
N SER A 115 -24.47 20.55 31.54
CA SER A 115 -25.31 21.74 31.32
C SER A 115 -26.21 21.61 30.09
N MET A 116 -25.71 21.03 29.00
CA MET A 116 -26.53 20.76 27.80
C MET A 116 -27.61 19.71 28.06
N THR A 117 -27.33 18.74 28.93
CA THR A 117 -28.28 17.69 29.34
C THR A 117 -29.37 18.28 30.23
N GLU A 118 -28.98 19.02 31.27
CA GLU A 118 -29.90 19.68 32.21
C GLU A 118 -30.86 20.65 31.51
N LYS A 119 -30.37 21.37 30.48
CA LYS A 119 -31.18 22.30 29.69
C LYS A 119 -31.93 21.63 28.52
N ASN A 120 -31.89 20.29 28.41
CA ASN A 120 -32.51 19.52 27.32
C ASN A 120 -32.16 20.01 25.90
N SER A 121 -30.93 20.51 25.69
CA SER A 121 -30.53 21.07 24.39
C SER A 121 -30.01 19.99 23.45
N LEU A 122 -30.93 19.23 22.86
CA LEU A 122 -30.63 18.14 21.93
C LEU A 122 -29.81 18.60 20.71
N TYR A 123 -30.07 19.80 20.21
CA TYR A 123 -29.34 20.35 19.05
C TYR A 123 -27.87 20.59 19.37
N ASP A 124 -27.57 21.25 20.50
CA ASP A 124 -26.18 21.55 20.87
C ASP A 124 -25.40 20.27 21.22
N GLN A 125 -26.06 19.31 21.88
CA GLN A 125 -25.49 17.98 22.13
C GLN A 125 -25.16 17.26 20.81
N GLY A 126 -26.10 17.28 19.86
CA GLY A 126 -25.91 16.70 18.54
C GLY A 126 -24.76 17.33 17.76
N LEU A 127 -24.66 18.66 17.79
CA LEU A 127 -23.56 19.39 17.18
C LEU A 127 -22.22 19.01 17.81
N TYR A 128 -22.11 19.08 19.15
CA TYR A 128 -20.89 18.74 19.89
C TYR A 128 -20.44 17.29 19.64
N ASN A 129 -21.37 16.34 19.71
CA ASN A 129 -21.07 14.92 19.52
C ASN A 129 -20.62 14.63 18.08
N LYS A 130 -21.28 15.23 17.09
CA LYS A 130 -20.90 15.05 15.67
C LYS A 130 -19.46 15.51 15.43
N THR A 131 -19.11 16.70 15.88
CA THR A 131 -17.77 17.25 15.67
C THR A 131 -16.72 16.54 16.52
N SER A 132 -17.05 16.09 17.73
CA SER A 132 -16.18 15.23 18.53
C SER A 132 -15.88 13.91 17.84
N ASN A 133 -16.91 13.25 17.28
CA ASN A 133 -16.75 11.98 16.57
C ASN A 133 -15.91 12.16 15.30
N SER A 134 -16.15 13.22 14.53
CA SER A 134 -15.34 13.54 13.35
C SER A 134 -13.85 13.73 13.69
N VAL A 135 -13.52 14.40 14.80
CA VAL A 135 -12.13 14.51 15.29
C VAL A 135 -11.56 13.14 15.64
N SER A 136 -12.32 12.30 16.36
CA SER A 136 -11.87 10.97 16.78
C SER A 136 -11.61 10.05 15.58
N GLU A 137 -12.48 10.06 14.58
CA GLU A 137 -12.31 9.30 13.33
C GLU A 137 -11.09 9.78 12.54
N ALA A 138 -10.92 11.10 12.40
CA ALA A 138 -9.78 11.68 11.69
C ALA A 138 -8.45 11.35 12.40
N TYR A 139 -8.41 11.46 13.73
CA TYR A 139 -7.25 11.06 14.52
C TYR A 139 -6.88 9.59 14.31
N THR A 140 -7.88 8.70 14.34
CA THR A 140 -7.66 7.26 14.14
C THR A 140 -7.06 6.97 12.76
N LYS A 141 -7.58 7.61 11.70
CA LYS A 141 -7.05 7.48 10.34
C LYS A 141 -5.62 8.01 10.23
N PHE A 142 -5.35 9.19 10.80
CA PHE A 142 -4.03 9.80 10.84
C PHE A 142 -3.00 8.88 11.51
N ILE A 143 -3.30 8.36 12.72
CA ILE A 143 -2.38 7.47 13.44
C ILE A 143 -2.12 6.17 12.68
N ALA A 144 -3.15 5.57 12.08
CA ALA A 144 -2.98 4.36 11.27
C ALA A 144 -2.09 4.60 10.04
N ALA A 145 -2.26 5.73 9.36
CA ALA A 145 -1.42 6.12 8.23
C ALA A 145 0.02 6.40 8.65
N LEU A 146 0.24 7.09 9.78
CA LEU A 146 1.55 7.36 10.34
C LEU A 146 2.29 6.07 10.72
N GLN A 147 1.60 5.12 11.36
CA GLN A 147 2.17 3.81 11.68
C GLN A 147 2.58 3.04 10.42
N THR A 148 1.73 3.07 9.39
CA THR A 148 2.02 2.43 8.09
C THR A 148 3.23 3.07 7.40
N ALA A 149 3.30 4.40 7.38
CA ALA A 149 4.42 5.13 6.81
C ALA A 149 5.72 4.86 7.56
N ASN A 150 5.69 4.83 8.90
CA ASN A 150 6.87 4.51 9.71
C ASN A 150 7.37 3.09 9.46
N TYR A 151 6.48 2.11 9.34
CA TYR A 151 6.86 0.73 9.05
C TYR A 151 7.52 0.62 7.67
N GLN A 152 6.93 1.22 6.63
CA GLN A 152 7.47 1.12 5.28
C GLN A 152 8.78 1.90 5.13
N THR A 153 8.89 3.10 5.68
CA THR A 153 10.11 3.93 5.58
C THR A 153 11.34 3.29 6.23
N HIS A 154 11.16 2.46 7.27
CA HIS A 154 12.25 1.83 8.02
C HIS A 154 12.47 0.35 7.67
N ARG A 155 11.71 -0.21 6.72
CA ARG A 155 11.90 -1.60 6.31
C ARG A 155 13.17 -1.72 5.47
N ILE A 156 13.99 -2.72 5.77
CA ILE A 156 15.17 -3.06 4.96
C ILE A 156 14.68 -3.69 3.65
N VAL A 157 15.15 -3.14 2.52
CA VAL A 157 14.90 -3.62 1.14
C VAL A 157 16.16 -4.24 0.55
#